data_AF-A0A3D6ETZ0-F1
#
_entry.id   AF-A0A3D6ETZ0-F1
#
_cell.length_a   1.000
_cell.length_b   1.000
_cell.length_c   1.000
_cell.angle_alpha   90.00
_cell.angle_beta   90.00
_cell.angle_gamma   90.00
#
_symmetry.space_group_name_H-M   'P 1'
#
loop_
_entity.id
_entity.type
_entity.pdbx_description
1 polymer ?
#
loop_
_entity_poly.entity_id
_entity_poly.type
_entity_poly.pdbx_seq_one_letter_code
_entity_poly.pdbx_strand_id
1 'polypeptide(L)'
;MTNKEAYKLITALMDTPAPTGTKLEHARNQTLKNASSFVEAYNDKLEDLNIDYCSTDDKGNIIRDPRGQYIFTKDNQRALSKELKKFMDSELIVPFEIVSTTDKKGLSDPQVEYLTEVGFIRGLMTVI
;
A
#
# COMPACT_ATOMS: atom_id res chain seq x y z
N MET A 1 -7.74 3.16 9.68
CA MET A 1 -6.95 2.45 8.66
C MET A 1 -5.49 2.50 9.08
N THR A 2 -4.80 1.37 9.07
CA THR A 2 -3.35 1.26 9.28
C THR A 2 -2.58 1.40 7.96
N ASN A 3 -1.27 1.61 8.01
CA ASN A 3 -0.42 1.63 6.81
C ASN A 3 -0.54 0.31 6.01
N LYS A 4 -0.63 -0.82 6.72
CA LYS A 4 -0.83 -2.14 6.11
C LYS A 4 -2.14 -2.24 5.33
N GLU A 5 -3.23 -1.76 5.92
CA GLU A 5 -4.56 -1.78 5.28
C GLU A 5 -4.59 -0.87 4.05
N ALA A 6 -4.00 0.33 4.14
CA ALA A 6 -3.89 1.25 3.02
C ALA A 6 -3.06 0.66 1.87
N TYR A 7 -1.89 0.12 2.17
CA TYR A 7 -1.04 -0.52 1.15
C TYR A 7 -1.79 -1.67 0.47
N LYS A 8 -2.46 -2.54 1.25
CA LYS A 8 -3.26 -3.64 0.71
C LYS A 8 -4.39 -3.14 -0.21
N LEU A 9 -5.08 -2.07 0.17
CA LEU A 9 -6.11 -1.45 -0.68
C LEU A 9 -5.50 -0.96 -2.00
N ILE A 10 -4.40 -0.21 -1.95
CA ILE A 10 -3.77 0.36 -3.14
C ILE A 10 -3.28 -0.73 -4.09
N THR A 11 -2.61 -1.77 -3.58
CA THR A 11 -2.20 -2.93 -4.39
C THR A 11 -3.41 -3.60 -5.03
N ALA A 12 -4.47 -3.87 -4.25
CA ALA A 12 -5.69 -4.46 -4.80
C ALA A 12 -6.32 -3.60 -5.89
N LEU A 13 -6.33 -2.28 -5.76
CA LEU A 13 -6.85 -1.36 -6.77
C LEU A 13 -5.97 -1.34 -8.03
N MET A 14 -4.64 -1.37 -7.90
CA MET A 14 -3.74 -1.45 -9.06
C MET A 14 -3.94 -2.74 -9.87
N ASP A 15 -4.17 -3.86 -9.16
CA ASP A 15 -4.41 -5.16 -9.79
C ASP A 15 -5.86 -5.34 -10.29
N THR A 16 -6.76 -4.42 -9.95
CA THR A 16 -8.18 -4.52 -10.34
C THR A 16 -8.36 -4.11 -11.80
N PRO A 17 -8.81 -5.05 -12.67
CA PRO A 17 -9.18 -4.70 -14.04
C PRO A 17 -10.44 -3.85 -14.01
N ALA A 18 -10.36 -2.62 -14.54
CA ALA A 18 -11.50 -1.74 -14.67
C ALA A 18 -11.67 -1.40 -16.16
N PRO A 19 -12.78 -1.83 -16.81
CA PRO A 19 -13.03 -1.49 -18.20
C PRO A 19 -13.10 0.04 -18.39
N THR A 20 -12.57 0.52 -19.51
CA THR A 20 -12.54 1.96 -19.80
C THR A 20 -13.93 2.57 -19.87
N GLY A 21 -14.09 3.76 -19.29
CA GLY A 21 -15.35 4.52 -19.24
C GLY A 21 -16.32 4.07 -18.16
N THR A 22 -15.91 3.18 -17.24
CA THR A 22 -16.78 2.69 -16.15
C THR A 22 -16.69 3.55 -14.90
N LYS A 23 -17.72 3.50 -14.05
CA LYS A 23 -17.67 4.12 -12.71
C LYS A 23 -16.59 3.48 -11.86
N LEU A 24 -16.39 2.16 -12.02
CA LEU A 24 -15.31 1.42 -11.38
C LEU A 24 -13.93 2.00 -11.73
N GLU A 25 -13.66 2.24 -13.01
CA GLU A 25 -12.40 2.85 -13.46
C GLU A 25 -12.21 4.24 -12.86
N HIS A 26 -13.23 5.10 -12.92
CA HIS A 26 -13.15 6.45 -12.38
C HIS A 26 -12.85 6.46 -10.88
N ALA A 27 -13.60 5.70 -10.09
CA ALA A 27 -13.42 5.57 -8.64
C ALA A 27 -12.02 5.02 -8.27
N ARG A 28 -11.57 3.98 -9.00
CA ARG A 28 -10.24 3.39 -8.82
C ARG A 28 -9.15 4.42 -9.08
N ASN A 29 -9.19 5.08 -10.24
CA ASN A 29 -8.16 6.03 -10.65
C ASN A 29 -8.11 7.25 -9.72
N GLN A 30 -9.27 7.76 -9.29
CA GLN A 30 -9.32 8.88 -8.36
C GLN A 30 -8.82 8.50 -6.97
N THR A 31 -9.15 7.30 -6.47
CA THR A 31 -8.62 6.80 -5.19
C THR A 31 -7.10 6.63 -5.25
N LEU A 32 -6.57 6.04 -6.32
CA LEU A 32 -5.12 5.90 -6.53
C LEU A 32 -4.42 7.26 -6.62
N LYS A 33 -5.04 8.24 -7.28
CA LYS A 33 -4.54 9.61 -7.32
C LYS A 33 -4.52 10.25 -5.93
N ASN A 34 -5.59 10.10 -5.16
CA ASN A 34 -5.65 10.61 -3.79
C ASN A 34 -4.60 9.97 -2.87
N ALA A 35 -4.25 8.71 -3.13
CA ALA A 35 -3.27 7.95 -2.37
C ALA A 35 -1.81 8.21 -2.77
N SER A 36 -1.51 9.06 -3.76
CA SER A 36 -0.15 9.23 -4.28
C SER A 36 0.84 9.67 -3.19
N SER A 37 0.47 10.65 -2.37
CA SER A 37 1.32 11.13 -1.27
C SER A 37 1.51 10.09 -0.17
N PHE A 38 0.54 9.19 0.03
CA PHE A 38 0.75 8.04 0.90
C PHE A 38 1.77 7.07 0.31
N VAL A 39 1.70 6.76 -0.99
CA VAL A 39 2.64 5.85 -1.64
C VAL A 39 4.07 6.41 -1.58
N GLU A 40 4.23 7.72 -1.84
CA GLU A 40 5.50 8.43 -1.70
C GLU A 40 6.04 8.31 -0.28
N ALA A 41 5.28 8.75 0.73
CA ALA A 41 5.70 8.70 2.13
C ALA A 41 5.96 7.27 2.64
N TYR A 42 5.21 6.29 2.16
CA TYR A 42 5.41 4.88 2.49
C TYR A 42 6.75 4.38 1.94
N ASN A 43 7.07 4.68 0.67
CA ASN A 43 8.33 4.29 0.06
C ASN A 43 9.53 5.00 0.69
N ASP A 44 9.41 6.30 0.96
CA ASP A 44 10.44 7.05 1.69
C ASP A 44 10.71 6.41 3.05
N LYS A 45 9.66 6.01 3.78
CA LYS A 45 9.84 5.36 5.07
C LYS A 45 10.48 3.98 4.96
N LEU A 46 10.17 3.21 3.92
CA LEU A 46 10.85 1.93 3.67
C LEU A 46 12.33 2.15 3.37
N GLU A 47 12.66 3.18 2.60
CA GLU A 47 14.03 3.51 2.26
C GLU A 47 14.82 3.97 3.49
N ASP A 48 14.26 4.86 4.32
CA ASP A 48 14.86 5.28 5.59
C ASP A 48 15.19 4.06 6.47
N LEU A 49 14.24 3.14 6.63
CA LEU A 49 14.45 1.93 7.41
C LEU A 49 15.51 1.03 6.78
N ASN A 50 15.56 0.91 5.45
CA ASN A 50 16.63 0.15 4.81
C ASN A 50 17.99 0.79 5.04
N ILE A 51 18.11 2.11 4.96
CA ILE A 51 19.36 2.84 5.22
C ILE A 51 19.79 2.66 6.68
N ASP A 52 18.86 2.81 7.64
CA ASP A 52 19.13 2.68 9.08
C ASP A 52 19.68 1.30 9.46
N TYR A 53 19.26 0.25 8.76
CA TYR A 53 19.59 -1.13 9.10
C TYR A 53 20.55 -1.82 8.10
N CYS A 54 20.88 -1.22 6.96
CA CYS A 54 21.79 -1.85 6.01
C CYS A 54 23.20 -2.03 6.60
N SER A 55 23.93 -2.99 6.06
CA SER A 55 25.33 -3.21 6.39
C SER A 55 26.19 -2.12 5.76
N THR A 56 27.16 -1.61 6.51
CA THR A 56 28.19 -0.69 6.02
C THR A 56 29.59 -1.30 6.12
N ASP A 57 30.51 -0.81 5.31
CA ASP A 57 31.94 -1.09 5.49
C ASP A 57 32.54 -0.30 6.68
N ASP A 58 33.85 -0.42 6.87
CA ASP A 58 34.60 0.26 7.94
C ASP A 58 34.62 1.79 7.83
N LYS A 59 34.22 2.34 6.68
CA LYS A 59 34.15 3.77 6.37
C LYS A 59 32.72 4.30 6.37
N GLY A 60 31.73 3.44 6.63
CA GLY A 60 30.31 3.82 6.62
C GLY A 60 29.68 3.81 5.23
N ASN A 61 30.33 3.24 4.21
CA ASN A 61 29.70 3.10 2.89
C ASN A 61 28.71 1.94 2.90
N ILE A 62 27.56 2.14 2.27
CA ILE A 62 26.51 1.12 2.13
C ILE A 62 27.04 -0.07 1.33
N ILE A 63 26.88 -1.27 1.88
CA ILE A 63 27.17 -2.53 1.19
C ILE A 63 25.92 -3.00 0.45
N ARG A 64 26.06 -3.20 -0.87
CA ARG A 64 25.00 -3.72 -1.75
C ARG A 64 25.41 -5.05 -2.38
N ASP A 65 24.42 -5.85 -2.74
CA ASP A 65 24.61 -7.06 -3.53
C ASP A 65 24.89 -6.72 -5.02
N PRO A 66 25.25 -7.69 -5.87
CA PRO A 66 25.50 -7.46 -7.30
C PRO A 66 24.29 -6.91 -8.09
N ARG A 67 23.08 -6.96 -7.53
CA ARG A 67 21.83 -6.43 -8.12
C ARG A 67 21.50 -5.04 -7.59
N GLY A 68 22.34 -4.47 -6.73
CA GLY A 68 22.15 -3.17 -6.10
C GLY A 68 21.24 -3.19 -4.88
N GLN A 69 20.86 -4.36 -4.35
CA GLN A 69 20.02 -4.47 -3.16
C GLN A 69 20.84 -4.29 -1.88
N TYR A 70 20.21 -3.74 -0.84
CA TYR A 70 20.83 -3.63 0.48
C TYR A 70 21.19 -5.01 1.05
N ILE A 71 22.38 -5.13 1.61
CA ILE A 71 22.77 -6.30 2.40
C ILE A 71 22.53 -5.98 3.87
N PHE A 72 22.04 -6.97 4.62
CA PHE A 72 21.79 -6.85 6.06
C PHE A 72 22.51 -7.98 6.81
N THR A 73 23.02 -7.68 7.99
CA THR A 73 23.41 -8.74 8.94
C THR A 73 22.15 -9.43 9.46
N LYS A 74 22.31 -10.63 10.05
CA LYS A 74 21.18 -11.36 10.63
C LYS A 74 20.46 -10.55 11.74
N ASP A 75 21.22 -9.82 12.54
CA ASP A 75 20.66 -9.03 13.64
C ASP A 75 19.99 -7.76 13.13
N ASN A 76 20.58 -7.09 12.13
CA ASN A 76 19.94 -5.94 11.49
C ASN A 76 18.66 -6.33 10.75
N GLN A 77 18.64 -7.47 10.05
CA GLN A 77 17.44 -7.98 9.39
C GLN A 77 16.29 -8.21 10.39
N ARG A 78 16.61 -8.72 11.59
CA ARG A 78 15.63 -8.92 12.66
C ARG A 78 15.12 -7.58 13.22
N ALA A 79 16.00 -6.60 13.39
CA ALA A 79 15.63 -5.27 13.85
C ALA A 79 14.74 -4.54 12.82
N LEU A 80 15.17 -4.55 11.55
CA LEU A 80 14.40 -4.04 10.41
C LEU A 80 13.00 -4.67 10.36
N SER A 81 12.91 -5.99 10.48
CA SER A 81 11.61 -6.70 10.45
C SER A 81 10.67 -6.25 11.58
N LYS A 82 11.20 -5.92 12.76
CA LYS A 82 10.41 -5.40 13.89
C LYS A 82 9.91 -3.99 13.62
N GLU A 83 10.78 -3.10 13.14
CA GLU A 83 10.39 -1.72 12.83
C GLU A 83 9.43 -1.64 11.64
N LEU A 84 9.64 -2.44 10.59
CA LEU A 84 8.70 -2.57 9.48
C LEU A 84 7.33 -3.04 9.97
N LYS A 85 7.28 -4.04 10.85
CA LYS A 85 6.02 -4.49 11.43
C LYS A 85 5.33 -3.38 12.21
N LYS A 86 6.08 -2.68 13.06
CA LYS A 86 5.56 -1.55 13.85
C LYS A 86 5.02 -0.44 12.94
N PHE A 87 5.72 -0.12 11.86
CA PHE A 87 5.28 0.86 10.86
C PHE A 87 4.01 0.40 10.13
N MET A 88 3.96 -0.86 9.69
CA MET A 88 2.79 -1.42 9.02
C MET A 88 1.54 -1.41 9.92
N ASP A 89 1.72 -1.75 11.20
CA ASP A 89 0.64 -1.84 12.18
C ASP A 89 0.27 -0.46 12.78
N SER A 90 1.02 0.60 12.49
CA SER A 90 0.71 1.95 12.96
C SER A 90 -0.43 2.60 12.16
N GLU A 91 -0.95 3.70 12.71
CA GLU A 91 -1.87 4.57 11.99
C GLU A 91 -1.30 5.04 10.66
N LEU A 92 -2.21 5.35 9.75
CA LEU A 92 -1.91 5.78 8.40
C LEU A 92 -1.02 7.02 8.38
N ILE A 93 0.16 6.92 7.76
CA ILE A 93 1.17 7.98 7.75
C ILE A 93 0.70 9.23 6.99
N VAL A 94 -0.10 9.03 5.94
CA VAL A 94 -0.74 10.11 5.17
C VAL A 94 -2.18 9.70 4.86
N PRO A 95 -3.18 10.39 5.43
CA PRO A 95 -4.59 10.16 5.11
C PRO A 95 -4.90 10.46 3.66
N PHE A 96 -5.79 9.66 3.06
CA PHE A 96 -6.32 9.90 1.72
C PHE A 96 -7.80 9.53 1.63
N GLU A 97 -8.51 10.14 0.69
CA GLU A 97 -9.92 9.87 0.45
C GLU A 97 -10.12 8.68 -0.48
N ILE A 98 -11.00 7.75 -0.08
CA ILE A 98 -11.50 6.67 -0.92
C ILE A 98 -12.73 7.18 -1.67
N VAL A 99 -12.65 7.20 -2.99
CA VAL A 99 -13.80 7.50 -3.85
C VAL A 99 -14.54 6.19 -4.12
N SER A 100 -15.70 6.04 -3.48
CA SER A 100 -16.48 4.81 -3.58
C SER A 100 -17.32 4.71 -4.85
N THR A 101 -17.69 3.50 -5.23
CA THR A 101 -18.59 3.21 -6.35
C THR A 101 -19.58 2.10 -6.00
N THR A 102 -20.71 2.05 -6.71
CA THR A 102 -21.65 0.91 -6.68
C THR A 102 -21.41 -0.07 -7.83
N ASP A 103 -20.50 0.26 -8.75
CA ASP A 103 -20.19 -0.55 -9.92
C ASP A 103 -19.21 -1.66 -9.55
N LYS A 104 -19.68 -2.91 -9.68
CA LYS A 104 -18.95 -4.14 -9.37
C LYS A 104 -18.62 -4.98 -10.60
N LYS A 105 -18.88 -4.43 -11.80
CA LYS A 105 -18.74 -5.21 -13.04
C LYS A 105 -17.28 -5.59 -13.26
N GLY A 106 -17.04 -6.88 -13.50
CA GLY A 106 -15.69 -7.41 -13.77
C GLY A 106 -14.90 -7.78 -12.52
N LEU A 107 -15.47 -7.61 -11.33
CA LEU A 107 -14.89 -8.09 -10.07
C LEU A 107 -15.37 -9.52 -9.77
N SER A 108 -14.49 -10.32 -9.18
CA SER A 108 -14.85 -11.60 -8.57
C SER A 108 -15.52 -11.39 -7.20
N ASP A 109 -16.28 -12.37 -6.71
CA ASP A 109 -16.96 -12.26 -5.41
C ASP A 109 -16.00 -11.91 -4.25
N PRO A 110 -14.79 -12.52 -4.13
CA PRO A 110 -13.82 -12.12 -3.10
C PRO A 110 -13.34 -10.68 -3.23
N GLN A 111 -13.20 -10.16 -4.46
CA GLN A 111 -12.84 -8.76 -4.68
C GLN A 111 -13.98 -7.83 -4.25
N VAL A 112 -15.24 -8.20 -4.54
CA VAL A 112 -16.41 -7.43 -4.12
C VAL A 112 -16.51 -7.41 -2.59
N GLU A 113 -16.35 -8.55 -1.92
CA GLU A 113 -16.37 -8.66 -0.46
C GLU A 113 -15.32 -7.75 0.16
N TYR A 114 -14.04 -7.93 -0.20
CA TYR A 114 -12.95 -7.12 0.33
C TYR A 114 -13.12 -5.62 0.03
N LEU A 115 -13.47 -5.26 -1.21
CA LEU A 115 -13.63 -3.85 -1.58
C LEU A 115 -14.86 -3.22 -0.92
N THR A 116 -15.84 -4.01 -0.50
CA THR A 116 -16.97 -3.55 0.33
C THR A 116 -16.53 -3.30 1.76
N GLU A 117 -15.76 -4.22 2.37
CA GLU A 117 -15.24 -4.07 3.74
C GLU A 117 -14.41 -2.80 3.92
N VAL A 118 -13.58 -2.46 2.94
CA VAL A 118 -12.74 -1.26 2.95
C VAL A 118 -13.47 0.01 2.48
N GLY A 119 -14.77 -0.08 2.18
CA GLY A 119 -15.61 1.06 1.81
C GLY A 119 -15.43 1.58 0.39
N PHE A 120 -14.70 0.87 -0.48
CA PHE A 120 -14.55 1.24 -1.89
C PHE A 120 -15.80 0.88 -2.70
N ILE A 121 -16.37 -0.31 -2.49
CA ILE A 121 -17.68 -0.69 -3.03
C ILE A 121 -18.75 -0.36 -1.98
N ARG A 122 -19.83 0.28 -2.42
CA ARG A 122 -21.03 0.52 -1.60
C ARG A 122 -22.21 -0.26 -2.16
N GLY A 123 -22.99 -0.87 -1.27
CA GLY A 123 -24.34 -1.33 -1.61
C GLY A 123 -25.23 -0.11 -1.90
N LEU A 124 -26.10 -0.21 -2.90
CA LEU A 124 -27.24 0.71 -2.97
C LEU A 124 -28.09 0.42 -1.73
N MET A 125 -28.26 1.40 -0.85
CA MET A 125 -29.38 1.35 0.08
C MET A 125 -30.65 1.39 -0.76
N THR A 126 -31.32 0.26 -0.90
CA THR A 126 -32.71 0.24 -1.35
C THR A 126 -33.48 0.99 -0.27
N VAL A 127 -33.85 2.24 -0.54
CA VAL A 127 -34.88 2.91 0.26
C VAL A 127 -36.17 2.15 -0.06
N ILE A 128 -36.60 1.32 0.90
CA ILE A 128 -37.91 0.64 0.88
C ILE A 128 -38.95 1.62 1.40
#